data_AF-A0A164GDH7-F1
#
_entry.id   AF-A0A164GDH7-F1
#
_cell.length_a   1.000
_cell.length_b   1.000
_cell.length_c   1.000
_cell.angle_alpha   90.00
_cell.angle_beta   90.00
_cell.angle_gamma   90.00
#
_symmetry.space_group_name_H-M   'P 1'
#
loop_
_entity.id
_entity.type
_entity.pdbx_description
1 polymer ?
#
loop_
_entity_poly.entity_id
_entity_poly.type
_entity_poly.pdbx_seq_one_letter_code
_entity_poly.pdbx_strand_id
1 'polypeptide(L)'
;FFGGATDLTLRDKSIENFETVAFSYYSDRVTFADGNVASGASMEVYGNDGEDYLDASRETNGTYVLFGDEDSDTLIGGAKNDTLVGGEDTDLLTGGAGKDQFVFEDGDFADTISPYYPSRTSCRTSRAARTRRSSTAMP
;
A
#
# COMPACT_ATOMS: atom_id res chain seq x y z
N PHE A 1 -25.10 -10.99 -13.81
CA PHE A 1 -24.22 -9.82 -13.92
C PHE A 1 -24.03 -9.29 -12.52
N PHE A 2 -22.95 -9.69 -11.85
CA PHE A 2 -22.52 -9.06 -10.61
C PHE A 2 -21.60 -7.91 -11.04
N GLY A 3 -22.18 -6.75 -11.32
CA GLY A 3 -21.41 -5.53 -11.59
C GLY A 3 -21.45 -4.70 -10.32
N GLY A 4 -20.34 -4.69 -9.60
CA GLY A 4 -20.18 -3.95 -8.36
C GLY A 4 -18.84 -4.26 -7.74
N ALA A 5 -18.40 -3.36 -6.86
CA ALA A 5 -17.14 -3.40 -6.14
C ALA A 5 -16.75 -4.81 -5.65
N THR A 6 -15.47 -5.11 -5.83
CA THR A 6 -14.78 -6.36 -5.55
C THR A 6 -13.79 -6.11 -4.43
N ASP A 7 -14.05 -6.75 -3.29
CA ASP A 7 -13.08 -6.83 -2.19
C ASP A 7 -12.27 -8.12 -2.34
N LEU A 8 -11.04 -8.03 -2.84
CA LEU A 8 -10.08 -9.15 -2.90
C LEU A 8 -9.03 -9.02 -1.79
N THR A 9 -9.07 -9.92 -0.82
CA THR A 9 -8.02 -10.01 0.21
C THR A 9 -7.32 -11.34 0.15
N LEU A 10 -6.03 -11.33 -0.21
CA LEU A 10 -5.18 -12.52 -0.24
C LEU A 10 -4.46 -12.64 1.11
N ARG A 11 -4.91 -13.54 1.99
CA ARG A 11 -4.35 -13.69 3.35
C ARG A 11 -3.44 -14.90 3.53
N ASP A 12 -3.50 -15.84 2.60
CA ASP A 12 -2.82 -17.12 2.71
C ASP A 12 -1.60 -17.17 1.80
N LYS A 13 -0.48 -17.66 2.33
CA LYS A 13 0.79 -17.79 1.61
C LYS A 13 0.82 -18.99 0.66
N SER A 14 -0.18 -19.86 0.72
CA SER A 14 -0.33 -20.98 -0.24
C SER A 14 -0.75 -20.53 -1.64
N ILE A 15 -1.16 -19.27 -1.80
CA ILE A 15 -1.42 -18.65 -3.10
C ILE A 15 -0.11 -18.05 -3.60
N GLU A 16 0.60 -18.84 -4.42
CA GLU A 16 1.88 -18.47 -5.03
C GLU A 16 1.76 -18.48 -6.56
N ASN A 17 2.63 -17.76 -7.26
CA ASN A 17 2.77 -17.75 -8.72
C ASN A 17 1.57 -17.18 -9.50
N PHE A 18 0.91 -16.16 -8.98
CA PHE A 18 -0.07 -15.40 -9.74
C PHE A 18 0.61 -14.19 -10.38
N GLU A 19 0.28 -13.95 -11.66
CA GLU A 19 1.02 -13.01 -12.50
C GLU A 19 0.23 -11.73 -12.77
N THR A 20 -1.09 -11.84 -12.87
CA THR A 20 -1.99 -10.72 -13.17
C THR A 20 -3.24 -10.80 -12.30
N VAL A 21 -3.67 -9.64 -11.80
CA VAL A 21 -5.01 -9.45 -11.25
C VAL A 21 -5.62 -8.23 -11.92
N ALA A 22 -6.84 -8.42 -12.45
CA ALA A 22 -7.64 -7.38 -13.11
C ALA A 22 -9.03 -7.38 -12.49
N PHE A 23 -9.62 -6.21 -12.33
CA PHE A 23 -10.90 -6.04 -11.66
C PHE A 23 -11.99 -5.54 -12.61
N SER A 24 -13.10 -5.09 -12.04
CA SER A 24 -14.25 -4.62 -12.78
C SER A 24 -14.10 -3.13 -13.10
N TYR A 25 -15.01 -2.56 -13.89
CA TYR A 25 -15.07 -1.12 -14.14
C TYR A 25 -15.73 -0.34 -12.98
N TYR A 26 -15.52 -0.78 -11.74
CA TYR A 26 -16.10 -0.15 -10.55
C TYR A 26 -15.01 -0.08 -9.50
N SER A 27 -15.16 0.83 -8.53
CA SER A 27 -14.28 0.92 -7.36
C SER A 27 -14.07 -0.43 -6.66
N ASP A 28 -12.85 -0.93 -6.72
CA ASP A 28 -12.38 -2.21 -6.27
C ASP A 28 -11.30 -2.05 -5.18
N ARG A 29 -11.15 -3.08 -4.34
CA ARG A 29 -10.17 -3.05 -3.24
C ARG A 29 -9.36 -4.33 -3.16
N VAL A 30 -8.05 -4.15 -3.16
CA VAL A 30 -7.05 -5.19 -3.17
C VAL A 30 -6.11 -5.00 -2.01
N THR A 31 -5.92 -6.06 -1.24
CA THR A 31 -4.91 -6.05 -0.18
C THR A 31 -4.13 -7.35 -0.22
N PHE A 32 -2.82 -7.21 -0.43
CA PHE A 32 -1.87 -8.31 -0.46
C PHE A 32 -1.35 -8.63 0.96
N ALA A 33 -1.07 -9.89 1.22
CA ALA A 33 -0.29 -10.31 2.38
C ALA A 33 1.18 -10.50 1.99
N ASP A 34 2.03 -10.63 3.01
CA ASP A 34 3.45 -10.90 2.83
C ASP A 34 3.68 -12.33 2.30
N GLY A 35 4.45 -12.45 1.23
CA GLY A 35 4.81 -13.71 0.56
C GLY A 35 3.87 -14.09 -0.57
N ASN A 36 2.95 -13.21 -0.97
CA ASN A 36 2.13 -13.42 -2.15
C ASN A 36 2.96 -13.33 -3.43
N VAL A 37 4.01 -12.50 -3.43
CA VAL A 37 4.94 -12.38 -4.55
C VAL A 37 6.27 -13.02 -4.14
N ALA A 38 6.73 -13.98 -4.94
CA ALA A 38 7.98 -14.68 -4.66
C ALA A 38 9.18 -13.71 -4.67
N SER A 39 10.23 -14.04 -3.92
CA SER A 39 11.43 -13.20 -3.86
C SER A 39 12.03 -12.96 -5.24
N GLY A 40 12.13 -11.69 -5.64
CA GLY A 40 12.66 -11.29 -6.94
C GLY A 40 11.70 -11.48 -8.12
N ALA A 41 10.46 -11.92 -7.86
CA ALA A 41 9.38 -11.85 -8.82
C ALA A 41 8.70 -10.48 -8.77
N SER A 42 7.99 -10.16 -9.84
CA SER A 42 7.16 -8.96 -9.96
C SER A 42 5.72 -9.36 -10.20
N MET A 43 4.79 -8.55 -9.70
CA MET A 43 3.37 -8.69 -9.95
C MET A 43 2.82 -7.42 -10.61
N GLU A 44 1.92 -7.59 -11.58
CA GLU A 44 1.16 -6.50 -12.18
C GLU A 44 -0.28 -6.49 -11.67
N VAL A 45 -0.77 -5.30 -11.29
CA VAL A 45 -2.13 -5.07 -10.78
C VAL A 45 -2.75 -3.91 -11.54
N TYR A 46 -3.93 -4.13 -12.13
CA TYR A 46 -4.66 -3.12 -12.91
C TYR A 46 -5.97 -2.77 -12.20
N GLY A 47 -6.16 -1.48 -11.90
CA GLY A 47 -7.40 -0.92 -11.37
C GLY A 47 -8.53 -0.96 -12.40
N ASN A 48 -8.26 -0.47 -13.62
CA ASN A 48 -9.25 -0.17 -14.66
C ASN A 48 -10.13 1.03 -14.22
N ASP A 49 -11.36 1.14 -14.72
CA ASP A 49 -12.24 2.26 -14.33
C ASP A 49 -12.70 2.15 -12.86
N GLY A 50 -12.70 3.29 -12.16
CA GLY A 50 -13.34 3.47 -10.85
C GLY A 50 -12.34 3.69 -9.73
N GLU A 51 -12.77 4.42 -8.67
CA GLU A 51 -11.86 4.74 -7.55
C GLU A 51 -11.36 3.48 -6.81
N ASP A 52 -10.10 3.10 -7.05
CA ASP A 52 -9.50 1.85 -6.61
C ASP A 52 -8.57 1.98 -5.41
N TYR A 53 -8.45 0.88 -4.67
CA TYR A 53 -7.50 0.76 -3.56
C TYR A 53 -6.61 -0.45 -3.74
N LEU A 54 -5.35 -0.22 -4.12
CA LEU A 54 -4.33 -1.25 -4.35
C LEU A 54 -3.26 -1.20 -3.25
N ASP A 55 -3.24 -2.18 -2.34
CA ASP A 55 -2.35 -2.18 -1.17
C ASP A 55 -1.41 -3.39 -1.10
N ALA A 56 -0.16 -3.15 -1.51
CA ALA A 56 0.97 -4.05 -1.43
C ALA A 56 1.89 -3.77 -0.21
N SER A 57 1.50 -2.90 0.73
CA SER A 57 2.34 -2.44 1.85
C SER A 57 2.88 -3.53 2.77
N ARG A 58 2.30 -4.73 2.69
CA ARG A 58 2.73 -5.89 3.46
C ARG A 58 3.80 -6.74 2.78
N GLU A 59 4.02 -6.60 1.47
CA GLU A 59 4.97 -7.45 0.76
C GLU A 59 6.40 -7.03 1.03
N THR A 60 7.26 -8.01 1.31
CA THR A 60 8.65 -7.77 1.72
C THR A 60 9.70 -8.35 0.76
N ASN A 61 9.28 -9.17 -0.21
CA ASN A 61 10.16 -10.01 -1.02
C ASN A 61 10.04 -9.71 -2.53
N GLY A 62 8.83 -9.51 -3.03
CA GLY A 62 8.54 -9.19 -4.42
C GLY A 62 8.37 -7.70 -4.71
N THR A 63 8.36 -7.34 -6.00
CA THR A 63 8.06 -6.00 -6.51
C THR A 63 6.67 -5.94 -7.12
N TYR A 64 6.13 -4.73 -7.25
CA TYR A 64 4.84 -4.47 -7.89
C TYR A 64 4.97 -3.45 -9.01
N VAL A 65 4.12 -3.65 -10.02
CA VAL A 65 3.70 -2.61 -10.96
C VAL A 65 2.20 -2.42 -10.73
N LEU A 66 1.83 -1.25 -10.21
CA LEU A 66 0.46 -0.88 -9.90
C LEU A 66 -0.01 0.16 -10.90
N PHE A 67 -1.12 -0.12 -11.58
CA PHE A 67 -1.81 0.78 -12.49
C PHE A 67 -3.16 1.13 -11.88
N GLY A 68 -3.42 2.43 -11.66
CA GLY A 68 -4.74 2.93 -11.25
C GLY A 68 -5.71 2.95 -12.43
N ASP A 69 -5.25 3.54 -13.55
CA ASP A 69 -5.97 3.69 -14.82
C ASP A 69 -6.93 4.90 -14.83
N GLU A 70 -8.25 4.74 -14.69
CA GLU A 70 -9.21 5.86 -14.74
C GLU A 70 -9.81 6.14 -13.35
N ASP A 71 -10.19 7.41 -13.09
CA ASP A 71 -10.69 7.91 -11.80
C ASP A 71 -9.59 8.05 -10.71
N SER A 72 -9.99 8.47 -9.50
CA SER A 72 -9.04 8.82 -8.43
C SER A 72 -8.70 7.63 -7.52
N ASP A 73 -7.44 7.18 -7.58
CA ASP A 73 -7.01 5.93 -6.98
C ASP A 73 -6.10 6.08 -5.76
N THR A 74 -5.96 5.00 -5.00
CA THR A 74 -4.98 4.88 -3.93
C THR A 74 -4.08 3.67 -4.15
N LEU A 75 -2.82 3.94 -4.49
CA LEU A 75 -1.81 2.94 -4.80
C LEU A 75 -0.72 2.93 -3.72
N ILE A 76 -0.50 1.78 -3.09
CA ILE A 76 0.49 1.61 -2.03
C ILE A 76 1.41 0.43 -2.38
N GLY A 77 2.68 0.74 -2.68
CA GLY A 77 3.75 -0.23 -2.90
C GLY A 77 4.23 -0.93 -1.63
N GLY A 78 5.14 -1.89 -1.80
CA GLY A 78 5.69 -2.76 -0.77
C GLY A 78 7.05 -2.31 -0.25
N ALA A 79 7.90 -3.27 0.11
CA ALA A 79 9.24 -3.00 0.64
C ALA A 79 10.37 -3.20 -0.39
N LYS A 80 10.05 -3.32 -1.67
CA LYS A 80 11.01 -3.43 -2.78
C LYS A 80 10.91 -2.20 -3.66
N ASN A 81 11.55 -2.26 -4.84
CA ASN A 81 11.51 -1.15 -5.79
C ASN A 81 10.25 -1.31 -6.63
N ASP A 82 9.23 -0.54 -6.31
CA ASP A 82 7.92 -0.67 -6.96
C ASP A 82 7.73 0.41 -8.04
N THR A 83 6.86 0.14 -9.00
CA THR A 83 6.45 1.11 -10.03
C THR A 83 4.97 1.39 -9.84
N LEU A 84 4.61 2.66 -9.65
CA LEU A 84 3.24 3.12 -9.49
C LEU A 84 2.92 4.06 -10.65
N VAL A 85 1.84 3.76 -11.37
CA VAL A 85 1.24 4.58 -12.43
C VAL A 85 -0.14 4.97 -11.91
N GLY A 86 -0.36 6.26 -11.64
CA GLY A 86 -1.63 6.78 -11.14
C GLY A 86 -2.71 6.60 -12.21
N GLY A 87 -2.58 7.37 -13.29
CA GLY A 87 -3.51 7.33 -14.41
C GLY A 87 -4.22 8.67 -14.54
N GLU A 88 -5.44 8.66 -15.06
CA GLU A 88 -6.26 9.85 -15.15
C GLU A 88 -6.71 10.33 -13.76
N ASP A 89 -7.17 11.58 -13.66
CA ASP A 89 -7.57 12.22 -12.41
C ASP A 89 -6.46 12.32 -11.35
N THR A 90 -6.81 12.31 -10.06
CA THR A 90 -5.92 12.70 -8.95
C THR A 90 -5.71 11.54 -8.00
N ASP A 91 -4.47 11.04 -7.99
CA ASP A 91 -4.15 9.83 -7.25
C ASP A 91 -3.40 10.07 -5.95
N LEU A 92 -3.50 9.09 -5.06
CA LEU A 92 -2.69 8.98 -3.85
C LEU A 92 -1.68 7.83 -4.00
N LEU A 93 -0.43 8.18 -4.26
CA LEU A 93 0.64 7.21 -4.51
C LEU A 93 1.59 7.14 -3.31
N THR A 94 1.82 5.93 -2.79
CA THR A 94 2.82 5.67 -1.73
C THR A 94 3.73 4.53 -2.13
N GLY A 95 4.99 4.84 -2.48
CA GLY A 95 5.94 3.83 -3.00
C GLY A 95 6.32 2.74 -1.99
N GLY A 96 6.36 3.07 -0.70
CA GLY A 96 6.80 2.12 0.32
C GLY A 96 8.29 2.26 0.65
N ALA A 97 8.92 1.15 1.05
CA ALA A 97 10.36 1.14 1.30
C ALA A 97 11.07 0.68 0.03
N GLY A 98 12.05 1.42 -0.47
CA GLY A 98 12.75 1.00 -1.67
C GLY A 98 13.21 2.18 -2.51
N LYS A 99 13.55 1.88 -3.76
CA LYS A 99 13.73 2.90 -4.80
C LYS A 99 12.55 2.78 -5.76
N ASP A 100 11.50 3.52 -5.45
CA ASP A 100 10.26 3.44 -6.18
C ASP A 100 10.24 4.40 -7.36
N GLN A 101 9.47 4.03 -8.38
CA GLN A 101 9.23 4.82 -9.56
C GLN A 101 7.76 5.23 -9.59
N PHE A 102 7.51 6.53 -9.76
CA PHE A 102 6.20 7.08 -10.03
C PHE A 102 6.22 7.53 -11.48
N VAL A 103 5.40 6.89 -12.31
CA VAL A 103 5.30 7.16 -13.73
C VAL A 103 4.09 8.05 -13.93
N PHE A 104 4.29 9.15 -14.64
CA PHE A 104 3.22 10.07 -14.99
C PHE A 104 3.00 10.06 -16.51
N GLU A 105 1.75 9.92 -16.94
CA GLU A 105 1.34 9.87 -18.34
C GLU A 105 0.59 11.15 -18.78
N ASP A 106 0.26 11.23 -20.06
CA ASP A 106 -0.47 12.36 -20.64
C ASP A 106 -1.96 12.22 -20.27
N GLY A 107 -2.40 12.91 -19.22
CA GLY A 107 -3.77 12.77 -18.70
C GLY A 107 -3.83 12.91 -17.18
N ASP A 108 -2.72 12.65 -16.51
CA ASP A 108 -2.57 12.76 -15.07
C ASP A 108 -2.86 14.19 -14.58
N PHE A 109 -3.77 14.31 -13.62
CA PHE A 109 -4.05 15.57 -12.95
C PHE A 109 -3.09 15.72 -11.76
N ALA A 110 -3.55 16.28 -10.65
CA ALA A 110 -2.68 16.75 -9.57
C ALA A 110 -2.40 15.65 -8.53
N ASP A 111 -1.61 14.64 -8.91
CA ASP A 111 -1.27 13.52 -8.01
C ASP A 111 -0.55 13.93 -6.73
N THR A 112 -0.85 13.18 -5.67
CA THR A 112 -0.21 13.29 -4.37
C THR A 112 0.68 12.09 -4.10
N ILE A 113 1.99 12.29 -4.21
CA ILE A 113 2.97 11.31 -3.68
C ILE A 113 3.11 11.51 -2.18
N SER A 114 2.65 10.53 -1.42
CA SER A 114 2.74 10.52 0.04
C SER A 114 4.08 9.96 0.51
N PRO A 115 4.76 10.61 1.47
CA PRO A 115 5.99 10.08 2.04
C PRO A 115 5.73 8.76 2.79
N TYR A 116 6.57 7.76 2.51
CA TYR A 116 6.56 6.52 3.27
C TYR A 116 7.06 6.74 4.70
N TYR A 117 6.17 6.54 5.68
CA TYR A 117 6.54 6.49 7.09
C TYR A 117 6.48 5.03 7.57
N PRO A 118 7.62 4.34 7.76
CA PRO A 118 7.64 3.00 8.33
C PRO A 118 7.32 3.05 9.83
N SER A 119 6.07 3.33 10.20
CA SER A 119 5.55 3.10 11.54
C SER A 119 4.04 3.39 11.66
N ARG A 120 3.21 2.35 11.48
CA ARG A 120 2.32 1.97 12.60
C ARG A 120 3.11 1.14 13.60
N THR A 121 4.21 1.71 14.10
CA THR A 121 4.66 1.34 15.44
C THR A 121 3.59 1.91 16.33
N SER A 122 2.80 1.04 16.95
CA SER A 122 2.04 1.42 18.14
C SER A 122 3.04 2.09 19.07
N CYS A 123 3.07 3.42 19.08
CA CYS A 123 3.77 4.17 20.10
C CYS A 123 2.95 3.98 21.36
N ARG A 124 3.15 2.81 21.98
CA ARG A 124 2.71 2.53 23.32
C ARG A 124 3.55 3.47 24.17
N THR A 125 3.01 4.65 24.46
CA THR A 125 3.63 5.58 25.41
C THR A 125 3.74 4.81 26.73
N SER A 126 4.93 4.26 27.02
CA SER A 126 5.26 3.85 28.38
C SER A 126 5.39 5.16 29.14
N ARG A 127 4.29 5.55 29.77
CA ARG A 127 4.27 6.68 30.70
C ARG A 127 5.19 6.30 31.87
N ALA A 128 6.47 6.65 31.77
CA ALA A 128 7.39 6.64 32.90
C ALA A 128 6.99 7.77 33.85
N ALA A 129 5.96 7.52 34.67
CA ALA A 129 5.55 8.43 35.72
C ALA A 129 6.46 8.26 36.94
N ARG A 130 7.60 8.96 36.88
CA ARG A 130 8.19 9.79 37.94
C ARG A 130 8.24 9.19 39.36
N THR A 131 9.43 8.73 39.74
CA THR A 131 9.83 8.49 41.14
C THR A 131 9.74 9.81 41.93
N ARG A 132 8.85 9.87 42.93
CA ARG A 132 8.97 10.83 44.04
C ARG A 132 9.32 10.04 45.30
N ARG A 133 10.59 10.01 45.69
CA ARG A 133 10.98 9.74 47.08
C ARG A 133 10.99 11.07 47.80
N SER A 134 9.94 11.34 48.58
CA SER A 134 9.91 12.42 49.55
C SER A 134 10.79 12.00 50.72
N SER A 135 12.03 12.50 50.76
CA SER A 135 12.89 12.43 51.93
C SER A 135 12.66 13.69 52.75
N THR A 136 11.95 13.55 53.87
CA THR A 136 12.11 14.46 55.00
C THR A 136 11.92 13.63 56.26
N ALA A 137 13.03 13.26 56.87
CA ALA A 137 13.08 12.66 58.20
C ALA A 137 14.18 13.37 59.00
N MET A 138 13.70 14.19 59.95
CA MET A 138 14.23 14.45 61.30
C MET A 138 15.52 15.27 61.45
N PRO A 139 15.75 15.89 62.63
CA PRO A 139 14.84 16.26 63.72
C PRO A 139 14.57 17.77 63.83
#